data_AF-A0A519KRB3-F1
#
_entry.id   AF-A0A519KRB3-F1
#
_cell.length_a   1.000
_cell.length_b   1.000
_cell.length_c   1.000
_cell.angle_alpha   90.00
_cell.angle_beta   90.00
_cell.angle_gamma   90.00
#
_symmetry.space_group_name_H-M   'P 1'
#
loop_
_entity.id
_entity.type
_entity.pdbx_description
1 polymer ?
#
loop_
_entity_poly.entity_id
_entity_poly.type
_entity_poly.pdbx_seq_one_letter_code
_entity_poly.pdbx_strand_id
1 'polypeptide(L)' 'MAKKVVATLQGGAGSKKMTKVIKMVKSSKSEAYVFEEKVMNADEVEAYLKNELTTHIKKTIKAIVSL' A
#
# COMPACT_ATOMS: atom_id res chain seq x y z
N MET A 1 9.14 -4.82 -14.11
CA MET A 1 9.96 -4.16 -13.09
C MET A 1 9.27 -2.89 -12.63
N ALA A 2 8.52 -2.94 -11.53
CA ALA A 2 8.03 -1.72 -10.90
C ALA A 2 9.22 -1.10 -10.15
N LYS A 3 9.71 0.06 -10.60
CA LYS A 3 10.76 0.81 -9.89
C LYS A 3 10.18 1.24 -8.53
N LYS A 4 10.51 0.51 -7.46
CA LYS A 4 10.23 0.90 -6.08
C LYS A 4 11.22 1.99 -5.70
N VAL A 5 10.79 3.25 -5.70
CA VAL A 5 11.56 4.38 -5.17
C VAL A 5 11.09 4.61 -3.74
N VAL A 6 11.94 4.31 -2.76
CA VAL A 6 11.73 4.68 -1.35
C VAL A 6 12.74 5.77 -1.03
N ALA A 7 12.27 7.01 -0.89
CA ALA A 7 13.10 8.11 -0.45
C ALA A 7 13.26 8.04 1.08
N THR A 8 14.45 7.71 1.56
CA THR A 8 14.81 7.76 2.98
C THR A 8 15.20 9.19 3.36
N LEU A 9 14.42 9.84 4.23
CA LEU A 9 14.79 11.13 4.82
C LEU A 9 15.72 10.89 6.02
N GLN A 10 16.99 11.30 5.89
CA GLN A 10 17.94 11.38 7.01
C GLN A 10 17.57 12.58 7.91
N GLY A 11 17.13 12.28 9.14
CA GLY A 11 16.95 13.26 10.21
C GLY A 11 17.28 12.58 11.54
N GLY A 12 18.15 13.21 12.34
CA GLY A 12 18.89 12.60 13.44
C GLY A 12 18.07 11.99 14.59
N ALA A 13 18.80 11.19 15.37
CA ALA A 13 18.52 10.67 16.72
C ALA A 13 17.11 10.88 17.30
N GLY A 14 16.34 9.79 17.43
CA GLY A 14 15.29 9.66 18.45
C GLY A 14 13.82 9.77 18.01
N SER A 15 13.52 10.15 16.77
CA SER A 15 12.12 10.24 16.30
C SER A 15 11.67 8.95 15.63
N LYS A 16 10.56 8.37 16.13
CA LYS A 16 9.82 7.25 15.52
C LYS A 16 9.88 7.38 14.00
N LYS A 17 10.47 6.40 13.30
CA LYS A 17 10.72 6.44 11.85
C LYS A 17 9.39 6.48 11.10
N MET A 18 8.82 7.67 10.97
CA MET A 18 7.58 7.93 10.24
C MET A 18 7.89 8.05 8.75
N THR A 19 7.21 7.26 7.94
CA THR A 19 7.35 7.22 6.49
C THR A 19 6.04 7.63 5.85
N LYS A 20 6.10 8.59 4.92
CA LYS A 20 4.97 8.92 4.05
C LYS A 20 4.94 7.92 2.90
N VAL A 21 3.90 7.11 2.86
CA VAL A 21 3.66 6.12 1.81
C VAL A 21 2.66 6.70 0.83
N ILE A 22 2.99 6.61 -0.46
CA ILE A 22 2.11 6.99 -1.56
C ILE A 22 1.86 5.71 -2.36
N LYS A 23 0.60 5.28 -2.44
CA LYS A 23 0.19 4.10 -3.22
C LYS A 23 -0.85 4.49 -4.26
N MET A 24 -0.87 3.76 -5.37
CA MET A 24 -1.84 3.95 -6.44
C MET A 24 -2.98 2.95 -6.22
N VAL A 25 -4.18 3.43 -5.98
CA VAL A 25 -5.39 2.61 -5.77
C VAL A 25 -6.36 2.82 -6.91
N LYS A 26 -7.00 1.74 -7.37
CA LYS A 26 -8.06 1.83 -8.38
C LYS A 26 -9.35 2.27 -7.70
N SER A 27 -9.94 3.37 -8.16
CA SER A 27 -11.24 3.84 -7.68
C SER A 27 -12.34 2.89 -8.14
N SER A 28 -13.16 2.42 -7.20
CA SER A 28 -14.33 1.56 -7.49
C SER A 28 -15.44 2.28 -8.26
N LYS A 29 -15.42 3.62 -8.27
CA LYS A 29 -16.46 4.45 -8.89
C LYS A 29 -16.15 4.86 -10.33
N SER A 30 -14.88 5.04 -10.66
CA SER A 30 -14.48 5.66 -11.94
C SER A 30 -13.49 4.83 -12.75
N GLU A 31 -13.07 3.66 -12.27
CA GLU A 31 -11.98 2.83 -12.81
C GLU A 31 -10.62 3.52 -12.95
N ALA A 32 -10.54 4.82 -12.64
CA ALA A 32 -9.33 5.60 -12.64
C ALA A 32 -8.48 5.25 -11.42
N TYR A 33 -7.17 5.35 -11.60
CA TYR A 33 -6.22 5.22 -10.51
C TYR A 33 -6.02 6.57 -9.83
N VAL A 34 -6.08 6.57 -8.50
CA VAL A 34 -5.81 7.74 -7.66
C VAL A 34 -4.67 7.42 -6.71
N PHE A 35 -3.91 8.44 -6.32
CA PHE A 35 -2.87 8.28 -5.32
C PHE A 35 -3.47 8.46 -3.92
N GLU A 36 -3.29 7.46 -3.06
CA GLU A 36 -3.60 7.53 -1.63
C GLU A 36 -2.29 7.75 -0.86
N GLU A 37 -2.26 8.77 -0.01
CA GLU A 37 -1.10 9.12 0.81
C GLU A 37 -1.39 8.82 2.28
N LYS A 38 -0.46 8.14 2.97
CA LYS A 38 -0.58 7.83 4.40
C LYS A 38 0.76 7.89 5.10
N VAL A 39 0.80 8.52 6.27
CA VAL A 39 1.99 8.51 7.14
C VAL A 39 1.86 7.35 8.13
N MET A 40 2.89 6.50 8.21
CA MET A 40 2.93 5.35 9.12
C MET A 40 4.36 5.04 9.55
N ASN A 41 4.52 4.18 10.55
CA ASN A 41 5.84 3.70 10.96
C ASN A 41 6.49 2.91 9.82
N ALA A 42 7.82 3.02 9.67
CA ALA A 42 8.59 2.35 8.64
C ALA A 42 8.37 0.82 8.61
N ASP A 43 8.18 0.22 9.79
CA ASP A 43 7.97 -1.23 9.93
C ASP A 43 6.60 -1.70 9.39
N GLU A 44 5.61 -0.79 9.32
CA GLU A 44 4.25 -1.09 8.85
C GLU A 44 4.09 -0.91 7.33
N VAL A 45 5.04 -0.23 6.68
CA VAL A 45 4.99 0.10 5.25
C VAL A 45 4.90 -1.14 4.37
N GLU A 46 5.66 -2.18 4.69
CA GLU A 46 5.70 -3.40 3.87
C GLU A 46 4.39 -4.18 3.93
N ALA A 47 3.78 -4.29 5.11
CA ALA A 47 2.48 -4.91 5.28
C ALA A 47 1.37 -4.11 4.57
N TYR A 48 1.41 -2.78 4.67
CA TYR A 48 0.44 -1.90 4.04
C TYR A 48 0.44 -2.02 2.51
N LEU A 49 1.62 -2.14 1.88
CA LEU A 49 1.74 -2.29 0.44
C LEU A 49 1.32 -3.68 -0.09
N LYS A 50 1.39 -4.74 0.74
CA LYS A 50 1.05 -6.12 0.33
C LYS A 50 -0.46 -6.45 0.41
N ASN A 51 -1.21 -5.75 1.26
CA ASN A 51 -2.58 -6.17 1.59
C ASN A 51 -3.57 -6.16 0.42
N GLU A 52 -3.48 -5.20 -0.50
CA GLU A 52 -4.52 -5.06 -1.54
C GLU A 52 -4.44 -6.11 -2.65
N LEU A 53 -3.23 -6.57 -3.00
CA LEU A 53 -3.04 -7.60 -4.02
C LEU A 53 -3.67 -8.93 -3.59
N THR A 54 -3.56 -9.26 -2.30
CA THR A 54 -4.11 -10.51 -1.75
C THR A 54 -5.61 -10.44 -1.48
N THR A 55 -6.16 -9.26 -1.20
CA THR A 55 -7.58 -9.09 -0.88
C THR A 55 -8.46 -9.32 -2.10
N HIS A 56 -8.07 -8.80 -3.27
CA HIS A 56 -8.80 -9.03 -4.51
C HIS A 56 -8.77 -10.50 -4.93
N ILE A 57 -7.59 -11.14 -4.87
CA ILE A 57 -7.44 -12.56 -5.19
C ILE A 57 -8.28 -13.43 -4.25
N LYS A 58 -8.24 -13.18 -2.94
CA LYS A 58 -9.05 -13.92 -1.95
C LYS A 58 -10.55 -13.71 -2.15
N LYS A 59 -10.98 -12.49 -2.48
CA LYS A 59 -12.39 -12.18 -2.77
C LYS A 59 -12.88 -12.92 -4.02
N THR A 60 -12.07 -12.96 -5.08
CA THR A 60 -12.39 -13.70 -6.30
C THR A 60 -12.42 -15.21 -6.04
N ILE A 61 -11.43 -15.77 -5.33
CA ILE A 61 -11.41 -17.20 -4.99
C ILE A 61 -12.62 -17.57 -4.12
N LYS A 62 -12.96 -16.76 -3.10
CA LYS A 62 -14.14 -17.00 -2.25
C LYS A 62 -15.44 -16.96 -3.05
N ALA A 63 -15.57 -16.05 -4.02
CA ALA A 63 -16.73 -15.99 -4.91
C ALA A 63 -16.85 -17.24 -5.81
N ILE A 64 -15.72 -17.77 -6.31
CA ILE A 64 -15.72 -19.01 -7.11
C ILE A 64 -16.05 -20.24 -6.26
N VAL A 65 -15.54 -20.33 -5.03
CA VAL A 65 -15.76 -21.49 -4.13
C VAL A 65 -17.16 -21.49 -3.48
N SER A 66 -17.88 -20.36 -3.51
CA SER A 66 -19.24 -20.25 -2.97
C SER A 66 -20.35 -20.36 -4.02
N LEU A 67 -19.98 -20.60 -5.28
CA LEU A 67 -20.85 -21.04 -6.38
C LEU A 67 -20.78 -22.56 -6.52
#